data_AF-A0A2V6MEJ8-F1
#
_entry.id   AF-A0A2V6MEJ8-F1
#
_cell.length_a   1.000
_cell.length_b   1.000
_cell.length_c   1.000
_cell.angle_alpha   90.00
_cell.angle_beta   90.00
_cell.angle_gamma   90.00
#
_symmetry.space_group_name_H-M   'P 1'
#
loop_
_entity.id
_entity.type
_entity.pdbx_description
1 polymer ?
#
loop_
_entity_poly.entity_id
_entity_poly.type
_entity_poly.pdbx_seq_one_letter_code
_entity_poly.pdbx_strand_id
1 'polypeptide(L)'
;MQKPKIDEKLKLLTDFGETEAICAEVLADPTREEGILLKVLARGPFQEGQQCWIVDRDGSKIGAKVENVFKQTIDSEVTLSTVLPA
;
A
#
# COMPACT_ATOMS: atom_id res chain seq x y z
N MET A 1 20.09 6.30 -3.79
CA MET A 1 19.29 5.51 -2.83
C MET A 1 18.55 4.45 -3.62
N GLN A 2 18.78 3.16 -3.36
CA GLN A 2 18.06 2.09 -4.05
C GLN A 2 16.58 2.21 -3.70
N LYS A 3 15.71 2.20 -4.72
CA LYS A 3 14.27 2.08 -4.49
C LYS A 3 14.03 0.78 -3.69
N PRO A 4 13.19 0.80 -2.65
CA PRO A 4 12.83 -0.41 -1.94
C PRO A 4 12.32 -1.47 -2.92
N LYS A 5 12.70 -2.74 -2.70
CA LYS A 5 12.26 -3.88 -3.52
C LYS A 5 10.80 -4.21 -3.21
N ILE A 6 9.88 -3.38 -3.69
CA ILE A 6 8.46 -3.72 -3.70
C ILE A 6 8.12 -4.37 -5.02
N ASP A 7 7.35 -5.45 -4.94
CA ASP A 7 6.76 -6.09 -6.10
C ASP A 7 5.69 -5.17 -6.73
N GLU A 8 5.65 -5.14 -8.06
CA GLU A 8 4.61 -4.42 -8.80
C GLU A 8 3.21 -4.97 -8.48
N LYS A 9 3.10 -6.25 -8.10
CA LYS A 9 1.86 -6.87 -7.65
C LYS A 9 1.92 -7.09 -6.14
N LEU A 10 0.96 -6.52 -5.44
CA LEU A 10 0.81 -6.61 -4.00
C LEU A 10 -0.46 -7.37 -3.65
N LYS A 11 -0.42 -8.06 -2.52
CA LYS A 11 -1.62 -8.59 -1.88
C LYS A 11 -1.91 -7.76 -0.64
N LEU A 12 -3.10 -7.19 -0.55
CA LEU A 12 -3.53 -6.38 0.58
C LEU A 12 -4.55 -7.17 1.40
N LEU A 13 -4.37 -7.19 2.72
CA LEU A 13 -5.37 -7.68 3.66
C LEU A 13 -5.97 -6.48 4.40
N THR A 14 -7.27 -6.30 4.24
CA THR A 14 -8.07 -5.22 4.82
C THR A 14 -9.13 -5.80 5.75
N ASP A 15 -9.86 -4.93 6.46
CA ASP A 15 -11.03 -5.34 7.25
C ASP A 15 -12.16 -5.96 6.39
N PHE A 16 -12.14 -5.70 5.08
CA PHE A 16 -13.10 -6.24 4.12
C PHE A 16 -12.62 -7.53 3.44
N GLY A 17 -11.45 -8.04 3.83
CA GLY A 17 -10.82 -9.23 3.28
C GLY A 17 -9.59 -8.94 2.43
N GLU A 18 -9.16 -9.96 1.70
CA GLU A 18 -7.97 -9.91 0.84
C GLU A 18 -8.31 -9.38 -0.55
N THR A 19 -7.43 -8.53 -1.10
CA THR A 19 -7.54 -8.00 -2.46
C THR A 19 -6.16 -7.89 -3.09
N GLU A 20 -6.11 -7.95 -4.43
CA GLU A 20 -4.89 -7.68 -5.19
C GLU A 20 -4.78 -6.19 -5.48
N ALA A 21 -3.54 -5.70 -5.51
CA ALA A 21 -3.22 -4.34 -5.85
C ALA A 21 -1.98 -4.28 -6.76
N ILE A 22 -1.90 -3.24 -7.57
CA ILE A 22 -0.73 -2.96 -8.40
C ILE A 22 -0.03 -1.73 -7.85
N CYS A 23 1.24 -1.85 -7.46
CA CYS A 23 2.05 -0.71 -7.04
C CYS A 23 2.47 0.11 -8.27
N ALA A 24 1.89 1.30 -8.42
CA ALA A 24 2.19 2.21 -9.51
C ALA A 24 3.39 3.11 -9.18
N GLU A 25 3.50 3.59 -7.94
CA GLU A 25 4.58 4.48 -7.51
C GLU A 25 5.05 4.17 -6.08
N VAL A 26 6.36 4.34 -5.86
CA VAL A 26 7.01 4.27 -4.55
C VAL A 26 7.73 5.59 -4.31
N LEU A 27 7.34 6.29 -3.26
CA LEU A 27 7.84 7.61 -2.89
C LEU A 27 8.36 7.58 -1.46
N ALA A 28 9.37 8.40 -1.14
CA ALA A 28 9.74 8.64 0.25
C ALA A 28 8.63 9.47 0.92
N ASP A 29 8.25 9.12 2.14
CA ASP A 29 7.33 9.92 2.94
C ASP A 29 8.10 11.11 3.55
N PRO A 30 7.82 12.36 3.14
CA PRO A 30 8.53 13.52 3.69
C PRO A 30 8.18 13.79 5.15
N THR A 31 7.15 13.13 5.70
CA THR A 31 6.66 13.35 7.06
C THR A 31 7.22 12.37 8.09
N ARG A 32 7.88 11.30 7.63
CA ARG A 32 8.43 10.23 8.48
C ARG A 32 9.82 9.81 8.03
N GLU A 33 10.76 9.78 8.97
CA GLU A 33 12.06 9.16 8.76
C GLU A 33 11.87 7.68 8.40
N GLU A 34 12.49 7.22 7.30
CA GLU A 34 12.32 5.88 6.71
C GLU A 34 10.90 5.51 6.24
N GLY A 35 9.96 6.46 6.29
CA GLY A 35 8.61 6.28 5.78
C GLY A 35 8.56 6.23 4.26
N ILE A 36 7.65 5.42 3.73
CA ILE A 36 7.44 5.22 2.31
C ILE A 36 5.96 5.36 2.01
N LEU A 37 5.64 6.08 0.94
CA LEU A 37 4.32 6.17 0.36
C LEU A 37 4.24 5.29 -0.89
N LEU A 38 3.25 4.39 -0.92
CA LEU A 38 2.95 3.53 -2.06
C LEU A 38 1.65 3.99 -2.68
N LYS A 39 1.68 4.39 -3.95
CA LYS A 39 0.45 4.55 -4.72
C LYS A 39 0.14 3.23 -5.38
N VAL A 40 -1.03 2.70 -5.03
CA VAL A 40 -1.47 1.40 -5.52
C VAL A 40 -2.82 1.54 -6.21
N LEU A 41 -3.05 0.74 -7.25
CA LEU A 41 -4.35 0.57 -7.87
C LEU A 41 -4.94 -0.73 -7.34
N ALA A 42 -6.05 -0.65 -6.62
CA ALA A 42 -6.65 -1.79 -5.93
C ALA A 42 -8.18 -1.82 -6.08
N ARG A 43 -8.73 -3.04 -6.11
CA ARG A 43 -10.19 -3.26 -6.08
C ARG A 43 -10.70 -3.35 -4.66
N GLY A 44 -11.90 -2.84 -4.48
CA GLY A 44 -12.66 -2.98 -3.25
C GLY A 44 -12.76 -1.68 -2.45
N PRO A 45 -13.44 -1.74 -1.31
CA PRO A 45 -13.60 -0.60 -0.42
C PRO A 45 -12.29 -0.27 0.30
N PHE A 46 -11.92 1.00 0.27
CA PHE A 46 -10.85 1.58 1.06
C PHE A 46 -11.39 2.84 1.73
N GLN A 47 -10.92 3.10 2.96
CA GLN A 47 -11.26 4.31 3.70
C GLN A 47 -9.98 5.01 4.16
N GLU A 48 -9.95 6.34 4.07
CA GLU A 48 -8.85 7.11 4.63
C GLU A 48 -8.73 6.89 6.14
N GLY A 49 -7.50 6.73 6.63
CA GLY A 49 -7.20 6.39 8.02
C GLY A 49 -7.30 4.90 8.35
N GLN A 50 -7.82 4.07 7.46
CA GLN A 50 -7.88 2.62 7.63
C GLN A 50 -6.47 2.00 7.75
N GLN A 51 -6.33 0.98 8.58
CA GLN A 51 -5.14 0.12 8.62
C GLN A 51 -5.32 -1.08 7.68
N CYS A 52 -4.25 -1.48 7.00
CA CYS A 52 -4.21 -2.67 6.17
C CYS A 52 -2.83 -3.33 6.27
N TRP A 53 -2.73 -4.53 5.73
CA TRP A 53 -1.47 -5.27 5.66
C TRP A 53 -1.08 -5.49 4.20
N ILE A 54 0.16 -5.18 3.87
CA ILE A 54 0.79 -5.67 2.64
C ILE A 54 1.33 -7.05 2.96
N VAL A 55 0.83 -8.06 2.27
CA VAL A 55 1.24 -9.46 2.44
C VAL A 55 2.33 -9.76 1.42
N ASP A 56 3.52 -10.09 1.92
CA ASP A 56 4.65 -10.51 1.10
C ASP A 56 4.52 -11.98 0.69
N ARG A 57 5.32 -12.42 -0.29
CA ARG A 57 5.27 -13.77 -0.88
C ARG A 57 5.54 -14.89 0.11
N ASP A 58 6.32 -14.61 1.16
CA ASP A 58 6.61 -15.54 2.25
C ASP A 58 5.48 -15.60 3.30
N GLY A 59 4.43 -14.78 3.14
CA GLY A 59 3.31 -14.63 4.06
C GLY A 59 3.53 -13.62 5.17
N SER A 60 4.69 -12.97 5.23
CA SER A 60 4.99 -11.87 6.15
C SER A 60 4.05 -10.69 5.88
N LYS A 61 3.73 -9.94 6.93
CA LYS A 61 2.78 -8.82 6.87
C LYS A 61 3.47 -7.52 7.26
N ILE A 62 3.40 -6.55 6.37
CA ILE A 62 3.89 -5.20 6.60
C ILE A 62 2.70 -4.30 6.84
N GLY A 63 2.71 -3.59 7.97
CA GLY A 63 1.63 -2.68 8.34
C GLY A 63 1.63 -1.44 7.44
N ALA A 64 0.44 -1.06 6.95
CA ALA A 64 0.26 0.12 6.13
C ALA A 64 -1.02 0.87 6.49
N LYS A 65 -0.96 2.20 6.51
CA LYS A 65 -2.12 3.06 6.72
C LYS A 65 -2.56 3.65 5.39
N VAL A 66 -3.85 3.64 5.11
CA VAL A 66 -4.45 4.35 3.98
C VAL A 66 -4.41 5.85 4.27
N GLU A 67 -3.54 6.58 3.58
CA GLU A 67 -3.44 8.04 3.69
C GLU A 67 -4.41 8.76 2.75
N ASN A 68 -4.74 8.15 1.62
CA ASN A 68 -5.67 8.75 0.66
C ASN A 68 -6.33 7.69 -0.21
N VAL A 69 -7.57 7.95 -0.62
CA VAL A 69 -8.31 7.13 -1.58
C VAL A 69 -8.86 8.05 -2.67
N PHE A 70 -8.32 7.91 -3.88
CA PHE A 70 -8.82 8.60 -5.06
C PHE A 70 -9.53 7.61 -5.99
N LYS A 71 -10.86 7.71 -6.04
CA LYS A 71 -11.68 6.79 -6.82
C LYS A 71 -11.83 7.31 -8.26
N GLN A 72 -11.09 6.74 -9.20
CA GLN A 72 -11.22 7.09 -10.62
C GLN A 72 -12.25 6.21 -11.35
N THR A 73 -12.25 4.90 -11.13
CA THR A 73 -13.10 3.94 -11.88
C THR A 73 -13.45 2.70 -11.04
N ILE A 74 -13.32 1.48 -11.60
CA ILE A 74 -13.52 0.20 -10.90
C ILE A 74 -12.41 -0.04 -9.89
N ASP A 75 -11.19 0.35 -10.26
CA ASP A 75 -10.02 0.36 -9.39
C ASP A 75 -9.93 1.73 -8.69
N SER A 76 -9.58 1.70 -7.41
CA SER A 76 -9.27 2.91 -6.64
C SER A 76 -7.76 3.12 -6.64
N GLU A 77 -7.32 4.36 -6.82
CA GLU A 77 -5.96 4.74 -6.49
C GLU A 77 -5.90 4.98 -4.97
N VAL A 78 -5.03 4.27 -4.30
CA VAL A 78 -4.89 4.29 -2.85
C VAL A 78 -3.46 4.64 -2.51
N THR A 79 -3.27 5.64 -1.66
CA THR A 79 -1.95 5.96 -1.12
C THR A 79 -1.80 5.28 0.23
N LEU A 80 -0.80 4.40 0.35
CA LEU A 80 -0.46 3.67 1.56
C LEU A 80 0.82 4.24 2.18
N SER A 81 0.79 4.65 3.45
CA SER A 81 1.99 4.95 4.23
C SER A 81 2.44 3.71 4.97
N THR A 82 3.72 3.35 4.82
CA THR A 82 4.33 2.18 5.45
C THR A 82 5.82 2.42 5.73
N VAL A 83 6.43 1.52 6.49
CA VAL A 83 7.88 1.42 6.66
C VAL A 83 8.27 0.02 6.21
N LEU A 84 9.14 -0.07 5.21
CA LEU A 84 9.58 -1.36 4.70
C LEU A 84 10.78 -1.85 5.51
N PRO A 85 10.81 -3.14 5.88
CA PRO A 85 11.99 -3.73 6.49
C PRO A 85 13.18 -3.66 5.51
N ALA A 86 14.38 -3.45 6.06
CA ALA A 86 15.63 -3.30 5.33
C ALA A 86 16.12 -4.60 4.67
#